data_AF-A0A2N6AUI6-F1
#
_entry.id   AF-A0A2N6AUI6-F1
#
_cell.length_a   1.000
_cell.length_b   1.000
_cell.length_c   1.000
_cell.angle_alpha   90.00
_cell.angle_beta   90.00
_cell.angle_gamma   90.00
#
_symmetry.space_group_name_H-M   'P 1'
#
loop_
_entity.id
_entity.type
_entity.pdbx_description
1 polymer ?
#
loop_
_entity_poly.entity_id
_entity_poly.type
_entity_poly.pdbx_seq_one_letter_code
_entity_poly.pdbx_strand_id
1 'polypeptide(L)'
;MTDAKRVLAINPGSTSTKIAVFDGEKPIFETTLRHPAEEINKYDKIYDQYEFRKSVILDTLNENEINLTKLAAVVGRGGLLKPIQGGTYSVS
;
A
#
# COMPACT_ATOMS: atom_id res chain seq x y z
N MET A 1 -16.83 18.37 -14.61
CA MET A 1 -16.56 16.93 -14.38
C MET A 1 -15.62 16.85 -13.21
N THR A 2 -16.03 16.28 -12.08
CA THR A 2 -15.12 16.07 -10.95
C THR A 2 -14.19 14.92 -11.31
N ASP A 3 -12.92 15.21 -11.61
CA ASP A 3 -11.91 14.15 -11.72
C ASP A 3 -11.96 13.29 -10.45
N ALA A 4 -12.26 12.01 -10.61
CA ALA A 4 -12.27 11.06 -9.49
C ALA A 4 -10.86 11.02 -8.90
N LYS A 5 -10.68 11.58 -7.69
CA LYS A 5 -9.39 11.62 -7.01
C LYS A 5 -9.21 10.33 -6.23
N ARG A 6 -8.80 9.28 -6.93
CA ARG A 6 -8.57 7.99 -6.29
C ARG A 6 -7.24 7.98 -5.56
N VAL A 7 -7.24 7.54 -4.31
CA VAL A 7 -6.03 7.40 -3.49
C VAL A 7 -5.89 5.97 -3.05
N LEU A 8 -4.72 5.38 -3.30
CA LEU A 8 -4.34 4.09 -2.73
C LEU A 8 -3.62 4.33 -1.40
N ALA A 9 -4.18 3.83 -0.30
CA ALA A 9 -3.54 3.83 1.00
C ALA A 9 -2.90 2.46 1.26
N ILE A 10 -1.62 2.46 1.65
CA ILE A 10 -0.82 1.25 1.94
C ILE A 10 -0.31 1.31 3.37
N ASN A 11 -0.69 0.30 4.17
CA ASN A 11 -0.26 0.15 5.56
C ASN A 11 0.44 -1.21 5.74
N PRO A 12 1.77 -1.27 5.56
CA PRO A 12 2.54 -2.48 5.81
C PRO A 12 2.64 -2.77 7.33
N GLY A 13 2.37 -4.02 7.68
CA GLY A 13 2.62 -4.61 8.99
C GLY A 13 3.63 -5.76 8.90
N SER A 14 3.99 -6.34 10.04
CA SER A 14 4.97 -7.42 10.11
C SER A 14 4.52 -8.65 9.30
N THR A 15 3.29 -9.12 9.51
CA THR A 15 2.73 -10.33 8.89
C THR A 15 1.56 -10.04 7.94
N SER A 16 1.26 -8.78 7.69
CA SER A 16 0.19 -8.37 6.80
C SER A 16 0.51 -7.06 6.08
N THR A 17 -0.25 -6.75 5.05
CA THR A 17 -0.34 -5.41 4.46
C THR A 17 -1.81 -5.08 4.31
N LYS A 18 -2.29 -4.01 4.96
CA LYS A 18 -3.60 -3.46 4.67
C LYS A 18 -3.51 -2.51 3.49
N ILE A 19 -4.43 -2.63 2.55
CA ILE A 19 -4.58 -1.68 1.45
C ILE A 19 -6.03 -1.24 1.33
N ALA A 20 -6.23 0.01 0.91
CA ALA A 20 -7.55 0.53 0.60
C ALA A 20 -7.46 1.54 -0.55
N VAL A 21 -8.48 1.57 -1.41
CA VAL A 21 -8.64 2.58 -2.46
C VAL A 21 -9.83 3.43 -2.09
N PHE A 22 -9.62 4.73 -2.02
CA PHE A 22 -10.65 5.72 -1.74
C PHE A 22 -11.00 6.51 -3.00
N ASP A 23 -12.27 6.85 -3.17
CA ASP A 23 -12.75 7.87 -4.10
C ASP A 23 -13.28 9.04 -3.27
N GLY A 24 -12.46 10.09 -3.14
CA GLY A 24 -12.67 11.13 -2.13
C GLY A 24 -12.61 10.54 -0.72
N GLU A 25 -13.69 10.65 0.05
CA GLU A 25 -13.80 10.10 1.42
C GLU A 25 -14.36 8.67 1.46
N LYS A 26 -14.85 8.16 0.32
CA LYS A 26 -15.51 6.85 0.27
C LYS A 26 -14.49 5.74 -0.03
N PRO A 27 -14.34 4.72 0.84
CA PRO A 27 -13.59 3.52 0.48
C PRO A 27 -14.37 2.75 -0.59
N ILE A 28 -13.75 2.52 -1.75
CA ILE A 28 -14.30 1.69 -2.83
C ILE A 28 -13.72 0.29 -2.84
N PHE A 29 -12.61 0.09 -2.14
CA PHE A 29 -11.95 -1.20 -1.94
C PHE A 29 -11.16 -1.15 -0.63
N GLU A 30 -11.24 -2.20 0.20
CA GLU A 30 -10.37 -2.40 1.35
C GLU A 30 -10.10 -3.90 1.50
N THR A 31 -8.84 -4.26 1.73
CA THR A 31 -8.49 -5.64 2.06
C THR A 31 -7.23 -5.72 2.93
N THR A 32 -7.06 -6.89 3.57
CA THR A 32 -5.85 -7.23 4.33
C THR A 32 -5.15 -8.40 3.64
N LEU A 33 -3.99 -8.11 3.07
CA LEU A 33 -3.08 -9.10 2.50
C LEU A 33 -2.33 -9.77 3.65
N ARG A 34 -2.56 -11.06 3.87
CA ARG A 34 -1.83 -11.83 4.89
C ARG A 34 -0.63 -12.49 4.24
N HIS A 35 0.51 -12.41 4.93
CA HIS A 35 1.77 -12.98 4.46
C HIS A 35 2.11 -14.17 5.36
N PRO A 36 2.02 -15.40 4.85
CA PRO A 36 2.41 -16.58 5.63
C PRO A 36 3.84 -16.47 6.14
N ALA A 37 4.10 -16.99 7.34
CA ALA A 37 5.44 -16.98 7.92
C ALA A 37 6.44 -17.71 7.00
N GLU A 38 6.01 -18.77 6.33
CA GLU A 38 6.81 -19.52 5.36
C GLU A 38 7.27 -18.67 4.18
N GLU A 39 6.49 -17.69 3.73
CA GLU A 39 6.89 -16.74 2.68
C GLU A 39 7.81 -15.65 3.22
N ILE A 40 7.51 -15.10 4.40
CA ILE A 40 8.31 -14.04 5.03
C ILE A 40 9.70 -14.56 5.42
N ASN A 41 9.79 -15.77 5.95
CA ASN A 41 11.03 -16.35 6.47
C ASN A 41 12.02 -16.73 5.37
N LYS A 42 11.66 -16.60 4.08
CA LYS A 42 12.57 -16.74 2.94
C LYS A 42 13.53 -15.54 2.80
N TYR A 43 13.25 -14.43 3.48
CA TYR A 43 13.99 -13.18 3.36
C TYR A 43 14.86 -12.93 4.59
N ASP A 44 16.14 -12.65 4.37
CA ASP A 44 17.10 -12.37 5.44
C ASP A 44 16.83 -11.01 6.11
N LYS A 45 16.43 -10.00 5.32
CA LYS A 45 16.11 -8.66 5.81
C LYS A 45 14.69 -8.27 5.45
N ILE A 46 14.10 -7.39 6.26
CA ILE A 46 12.77 -6.82 5.99
C ILE A 46 12.71 -6.14 4.63
N TYR A 47 13.79 -5.43 4.23
CA TYR A 47 13.85 -4.74 2.95
C TYR A 47 13.82 -5.69 1.75
N ASP A 48 14.33 -6.92 1.90
CA ASP A 48 14.35 -7.90 0.81
C ASP A 48 12.93 -8.37 0.44
N GLN A 49 11.95 -8.15 1.32
CA GLN A 49 10.53 -8.43 1.07
C GLN A 49 9.88 -7.44 0.10
N TYR A 50 10.57 -6.35 -0.30
CA TYR A 50 9.98 -5.24 -1.07
C TYR A 50 9.23 -5.72 -2.32
N GLU A 51 9.89 -6.47 -3.20
CA GLU A 51 9.29 -6.91 -4.47
C GLU A 51 8.12 -7.86 -4.21
N PHE A 52 8.24 -8.79 -3.25
CA PHE A 52 7.14 -9.67 -2.87
C PHE A 52 5.92 -8.88 -2.40
N ARG A 53 6.10 -7.96 -1.46
CA ARG A 53 4.99 -7.15 -0.92
C ARG A 53 4.34 -6.31 -2.02
N LYS A 54 5.14 -5.74 -2.92
CA LYS A 54 4.69 -4.94 -4.06
C LYS A 54 3.87 -5.79 -5.03
N SER A 55 4.36 -6.96 -5.43
CA SER A 55 3.66 -7.87 -6.36
C SER A 55 2.30 -8.28 -5.79
N VAL A 56 2.23 -8.71 -4.53
CA VAL A 56 0.95 -9.10 -3.91
C VAL A 56 -0.06 -7.94 -3.92
N ILE A 57 0.38 -6.70 -3.70
CA ILE A 57 -0.50 -5.51 -3.80
C ILE A 57 -0.97 -5.31 -5.24
N LEU A 58 -0.07 -5.33 -6.22
CA LEU A 58 -0.40 -5.10 -7.62
C LEU A 58 -1.35 -6.16 -8.17
N ASP A 59 -1.09 -7.43 -7.86
CA ASP A 59 -1.93 -8.57 -8.25
C ASP A 59 -3.32 -8.43 -7.65
N THR A 60 -3.42 -8.13 -6.35
CA THR A 60 -4.70 -7.93 -5.68
C THR A 60 -5.50 -6.77 -6.28
N LEU A 61 -4.84 -5.65 -6.59
CA LEU A 61 -5.50 -4.50 -7.22
C LEU A 61 -6.00 -4.86 -8.63
N ASN A 62 -5.22 -5.61 -9.41
CA ASN A 62 -5.59 -6.06 -10.73
C ASN A 62 -6.77 -7.06 -10.71
N GLU A 63 -6.74 -8.04 -9.81
CA GLU A 63 -7.82 -9.01 -9.59
C GLU A 63 -9.15 -8.36 -9.20
N ASN A 64 -9.10 -7.20 -8.54
CA ASN A 64 -10.27 -6.40 -8.14
C ASN A 64 -10.56 -5.25 -9.12
N GLU A 65 -10.02 -5.32 -10.34
CA GLU A 65 -10.26 -4.37 -11.44
C GLU A 65 -9.95 -2.89 -11.08
N ILE A 66 -9.01 -2.68 -10.14
CA ILE A 66 -8.54 -1.35 -9.78
C ILE A 66 -7.49 -0.88 -10.79
N ASN A 67 -7.89 0.07 -11.65
CA ASN A 67 -6.98 0.69 -12.59
C ASN A 67 -6.03 1.70 -11.90
N LEU A 68 -4.74 1.36 -11.88
CA LEU A 68 -3.66 2.17 -11.29
C LEU A 68 -3.47 3.53 -11.98
N THR A 69 -3.76 3.64 -13.29
CA THR A 69 -3.60 4.91 -14.02
C THR A 69 -4.65 5.95 -13.63
N LYS A 70 -5.71 5.53 -12.93
CA LYS A 70 -6.73 6.43 -12.37
C LYS A 70 -6.42 6.88 -10.95
N LEU A 71 -5.31 6.44 -10.35
CA LEU A 71 -4.89 6.91 -9.03
C LEU A 71 -4.32 8.33 -9.16
N ALA A 72 -4.84 9.25 -8.35
CA ALA A 72 -4.28 10.59 -8.18
C ALA A 72 -3.07 10.59 -7.25
N ALA A 73 -3.01 9.65 -6.29
CA ALA A 73 -1.89 9.49 -5.37
C ALA A 73 -1.82 8.09 -4.77
N VAL A 74 -0.64 7.74 -4.27
CA VAL A 74 -0.42 6.61 -3.37
C VAL A 74 0.13 7.17 -2.05
N VAL A 75 -0.43 6.74 -0.93
CA VAL A 75 0.01 7.15 0.41
C VAL A 75 0.40 5.91 1.21
N GLY A 76 1.54 6.00 1.91
CA GLY A 76 2.06 4.93 2.75
C GLY A 76 2.16 5.36 4.21
N ARG A 77 2.05 4.40 5.14
CA ARG A 77 2.40 4.65 6.55
C ARG A 77 3.89 4.99 6.66
N GLY A 78 4.20 6.03 7.44
CA GLY A 78 5.59 6.40 7.74
C GLY A 78 6.37 5.27 8.40
N GLY A 79 7.63 5.12 8.00
CA GLY A 79 8.55 4.09 8.50
C GLY A 79 9.49 4.59 9.60
N LEU A 80 10.63 3.89 9.74
CA LEU A 80 11.70 4.28 10.66
C LEU A 80 12.44 5.51 10.09
N LEU A 81 12.08 6.69 10.58
CA LEU A 81 12.68 7.96 10.22
C LEU A 81 13.35 8.60 11.44
N LYS A 82 14.29 9.52 11.20
CA LYS A 82 14.76 10.44 12.26
C LYS A 82 13.57 11.28 12.77
N PRO A 83 13.67 11.90 13.95
CA PRO A 83 12.64 12.83 14.41
C PRO A 83 12.36 13.91 13.37
N ILE A 84 11.08 14.07 13.01
CA ILE A 84 10.56 15.04 12.03
C ILE A 84 9.23 15.61 12.52
N GLN A 85 8.80 16.73 11.94
CA GLN A 85 7.49 17.32 12.24
C GLN A 85 6.34 16.38 11.82
N GLY A 86 5.19 16.45 12.49
CA GLY A 86 3.98 15.77 11.99
C GLY A 86 3.50 16.37 10.67
N GLY A 87 3.10 15.52 9.72
CA GLY A 87 2.57 15.96 8.44
C GLY A 87 2.67 14.89 7.35
N THR A 88 2.23 15.25 6.15
CA THR A 88 2.36 14.43 4.93
C THR A 88 3.61 14.88 4.19
N TYR A 89 4.43 13.91 3.79
CA TYR A 89 5.69 14.16 3.10
C TYR A 89 5.62 13.57 1.69
N SER A 90 6.13 14.32 0.71
CA SER A 90 6.41 13.77 -0.61
C SER A 90 7.62 12.85 -0.51
N VAL A 91 7.51 11.66 -1.11
CA VAL A 91 8.59 10.68 -1.20
C VAL A 91 8.89 10.51 -2.69
N SER A 92 10.14 10.73 -3.10
CA SER A 92 10.62 10.71 -4.49
C SER A 92 11.80 9.77 -4.64
#